data_AF-A0A538A9I8-F1
#
_entry.id   AF-A0A538A9I8-F1
#
_cell.length_a   1.000
_cell.length_b   1.000
_cell.length_c   1.000
_cell.angle_alpha   90.00
_cell.angle_beta   90.00
_cell.angle_gamma   90.00
#
_symmetry.space_group_name_H-M   'P 1'
#
loop_
_entity.id
_entity.type
_entity.pdbx_description
1 polymer ?
#
loop_
_entity_poly.entity_id
_entity_poly.type
_entity_poly.pdbx_seq_one_letter_code
_entity_poly.pdbx_strand_id
1 'polypeptide(L)'
;MVANIGVGYDEDRDRIIVDLVELLEEEEEGQRQGEEPASSRIRISRDQAQAFAGRATELMKGGRPLCPVCSGPMDPDGHICPRSNGHIVH
;
A
#
# COMPACT_ATOMS: atom_id res chain seq x y z
N MET A 1 -11.84 -1.87 2.80
CA MET A 1 -10.44 -1.66 2.32
C MET A 1 -10.40 -0.38 1.48
N VAL A 2 -9.25 0.09 0.98
CA VAL A 2 -9.19 1.24 0.05
C VAL A 2 -8.94 0.72 -1.36
N ALA A 3 -9.82 1.04 -2.31
CA ALA A 3 -9.67 0.66 -3.71
C ALA A 3 -8.75 1.63 -4.46
N ASN A 4 -8.91 2.92 -4.18
CA ASN A 4 -8.24 3.98 -4.89
C ASN A 4 -7.57 4.93 -3.90
N ILE A 5 -6.29 5.20 -4.16
CA ILE A 5 -5.53 6.25 -3.49
C ILE A 5 -5.08 7.23 -4.56
N GLY A 6 -5.67 8.44 -4.55
CA GLY A 6 -5.32 9.54 -5.42
C GLY A 6 -4.41 10.55 -4.72
N VAL A 7 -3.49 11.16 -5.45
CA VAL A 7 -2.65 12.26 -4.95
C VAL A 7 -2.73 13.43 -5.91
N GLY A 8 -2.95 14.63 -5.36
CA GLY A 8 -3.00 15.88 -6.10
C GLY A 8 -2.30 17.02 -5.37
N TYR A 9 -2.18 18.17 -6.02
CA TYR A 9 -1.63 19.39 -5.45
C TYR A 9 -2.59 20.56 -5.70
N ASP A 10 -3.00 21.24 -4.63
CA ASP A 10 -3.82 22.46 -4.63
C ASP A 10 -2.85 23.65 -4.57
N GLU A 11 -2.66 24.33 -5.70
CA GLU A 11 -1.72 25.45 -5.84
C GLU A 11 -2.14 26.67 -5.02
N ASP A 12 -3.43 26.99 -5.02
CA ASP A 12 -3.98 28.16 -4.33
C ASP A 12 -3.77 28.09 -2.81
N ARG A 13 -3.87 26.87 -2.26
CA ARG A 13 -3.71 26.64 -0.82
C ARG A 13 -2.34 26.10 -0.42
N ASP A 14 -1.47 25.85 -1.39
CA ASP A 14 -0.18 25.17 -1.20
C ASP A 14 -0.32 23.88 -0.37
N ARG A 15 -1.18 22.96 -0.82
CA ARG A 15 -1.45 21.69 -0.12
C ARG A 15 -1.35 20.49 -1.05
N ILE A 16 -0.76 19.41 -0.54
CA ILE A 16 -0.88 18.08 -1.14
C ILE A 16 -2.20 17.47 -0.66
N ILE A 17 -2.95 16.92 -1.60
CA ILE A 17 -4.26 16.29 -1.39
C ILE A 17 -4.07 14.78 -1.54
N VAL A 18 -4.55 14.01 -0.56
CA VAL A 18 -4.62 12.55 -0.63
C VAL A 18 -6.09 12.16 -0.56
N ASP A 19 -6.59 11.55 -1.64
CA ASP A 19 -7.94 11.06 -1.75
C ASP A 19 -7.96 9.54 -1.56
N LEU A 20 -8.84 9.07 -0.70
CA LEU A 20 -9.03 7.66 -0.38
C LEU A 20 -10.47 7.30 -0.71
N VAL A 21 -10.66 6.28 -1.52
CA VAL A 21 -11.98 5.74 -1.86
C VAL A 21 -12.06 4.30 -1.40
N GLU A 22 -13.12 4.00 -0.66
CA GLU A 22 -13.41 2.66 -0.16
C GLU A 22 -13.51 1.64 -1.30
N LEU A 23 -12.92 0.46 -1.05
CA LEU A 23 -13.18 -0.73 -1.83
C LEU A 23 -14.48 -1.36 -1.35
N LEU A 24 -15.45 -1.32 -2.24
CA LEU A 24 -16.76 -1.93 -2.12
C LEU A 24 -16.68 -3.34 -2.72
N GLU A 25 -16.95 -4.39 -1.93
CA GLU A 25 -16.91 -5.78 -2.41
C GLU A 25 -18.13 -6.10 -3.27
N GLU A 26 -17.93 -6.67 -4.47
CA GLU A 26 -19.05 -7.16 -5.29
C GLU A 26 -19.67 -8.39 -4.60
N GLU A 27 -20.51 -8.19 -3.59
CA GLU A 27 -21.39 -9.23 -3.08
C GLU A 27 -22.44 -9.57 -4.14
N GLU A 28 -22.71 -10.87 -4.28
CA GLU A 28 -23.58 -11.53 -5.26
C GLU A 28 -24.77 -10.66 -5.70
N GLU A 29 -24.93 -10.56 -7.03
CA GLU A 29 -25.95 -9.83 -7.78
C GLU A 29 -27.22 -9.49 -6.97
N GLY A 30 -27.24 -8.29 -6.35
CA GLY A 30 -28.51 -7.69 -5.90
C GLY A 30 -28.52 -6.92 -4.59
N GLN A 31 -27.47 -6.94 -3.76
CA GLN A 31 -27.60 -6.41 -2.39
C GLN A 31 -27.10 -4.98 -2.18
N ARG A 32 -26.28 -4.42 -3.09
CA ARG A 32 -25.66 -3.08 -2.90
C ARG A 32 -25.86 -2.10 -4.05
N GLN A 33 -26.91 -2.28 -4.86
CA GLN A 33 -27.26 -1.30 -5.88
C GLN A 33 -27.67 0.03 -5.21
N GLY A 34 -26.76 1.01 -5.22
CA GLY A 34 -26.99 2.37 -4.71
C GLY A 34 -26.16 2.79 -3.51
N GLU A 35 -25.24 1.96 -3.00
CA GLU A 35 -24.31 2.38 -1.95
C GLU A 35 -23.16 3.20 -2.55
N GLU A 36 -23.06 4.48 -2.18
CA GLU A 36 -21.91 5.31 -2.56
C GLU A 36 -20.69 4.92 -1.70
N PRO A 37 -19.50 4.75 -2.29
CA PRO A 37 -18.30 4.39 -1.54
C PRO A 37 -17.93 5.47 -0.54
N ALA A 38 -17.57 5.06 0.69
CA ALA A 38 -17.00 6.02 1.63
C ALA A 38 -15.72 6.63 1.02
N SER A 39 -15.56 7.94 1.23
CA SER A 39 -14.38 8.65 0.76
C SER A 39 -13.82 9.56 1.85
N SER A 40 -12.50 9.77 1.81
CA SER A 40 -11.82 10.69 2.69
C SER A 40 -10.79 11.49 1.92
N ARG A 41 -10.73 12.80 2.19
CA ARG A 41 -9.78 13.72 1.59
C ARG A 41 -8.92 14.34 2.67
N ILE A 42 -7.63 14.04 2.63
CA ILE A 42 -6.64 14.55 3.56
C ILE A 42 -5.84 15.65 2.87
N ARG A 43 -5.64 16.78 3.56
CA ARG A 43 -4.79 17.87 3.07
C ARG A 43 -3.58 18.01 3.98
N ILE A 44 -2.41 17.93 3.39
CA ILE A 44 -1.14 18.06 4.11
C ILE A 44 -0.27 19.13 3.47
N SER A 45 0.60 19.73 4.28
CA SER A 45 1.65 20.62 3.77
C SER A 45 2.70 19.84 2.98
N ARG A 46 3.49 20.55 2.17
CA ARG A 46 4.64 19.97 1.45
C ARG A 46 5.64 19.32 2.40
N ASP A 47 5.94 19.98 3.53
CA ASP A 47 6.87 19.47 4.53
C ASP A 47 6.37 18.17 5.16
N GLN A 48 5.07 18.09 5.47
CA GLN A 48 4.44 16.85 5.97
C GLN A 48 4.51 15.73 4.93
N ALA A 49 4.25 16.03 3.65
CA ALA A 49 4.34 15.06 2.57
C ALA A 49 5.77 14.53 2.39
N GLN A 50 6.77 15.43 2.40
CA GLN A 50 8.18 15.07 2.30
C GLN A 50 8.61 14.21 3.49
N ALA A 51 8.24 14.61 4.71
CA ALA A 51 8.56 13.85 5.91
C ALA A 51 7.87 12.48 5.94
N PHE A 52 6.62 12.39 5.46
CA PHE A 52 5.92 11.12 5.30
C PHE A 52 6.62 10.21 4.29
N ALA A 53 6.94 10.71 3.10
CA ALA A 53 7.62 9.95 2.05
C ALA A 53 8.98 9.42 2.55
N GLY A 54 9.79 10.27 3.19
CA GLY A 54 11.07 9.86 3.76
C GLY A 54 10.95 8.75 4.80
N ARG A 55 10.00 8.89 5.75
CA ARG A 55 9.75 7.85 6.76
C ARG A 55 9.23 6.56 6.13
N ALA A 56 8.32 6.64 5.17
CA ALA A 56 7.78 5.47 4.48
C ALA A 56 8.89 4.72 3.73
N THR A 57 9.76 5.43 3.01
CA THR A 57 10.93 4.82 2.34
C THR A 57 11.85 4.11 3.34
N GLU A 58 12.12 4.73 4.49
CA GLU A 58 12.99 4.12 5.49
C GLU A 58 12.36 2.88 6.13
N LEU A 59 11.06 2.93 6.41
CA LEU A 59 10.30 1.76 6.89
C LEU A 59 10.30 0.62 5.88
N MET A 60 10.14 0.91 4.58
CA MET A 60 10.17 -0.11 3.52
C MET A 60 11.52 -0.83 3.43
N LYS A 61 12.64 -0.13 3.69
CA LYS A 61 13.98 -0.76 3.72
C LYS A 61 14.17 -1.73 4.88
N GLY A 62 13.35 -1.61 5.94
CA GLY A 62 13.32 -2.59 7.02
C GLY A 62 12.63 -3.91 6.64
N GLY A 63 12.06 -4.00 5.43
CA GLY A 63 11.49 -5.23 4.91
C GLY A 63 12.53 -6.32 4.73
N ARG A 64 12.13 -7.56 5.02
CA ARG A 64 12.97 -8.73 4.75
C ARG A 64 13.20 -8.90 3.24
N PRO A 65 14.42 -9.22 2.78
CA PRO A 65 14.68 -9.43 1.37
C PRO A 65 13.77 -10.53 0.81
N LEU A 66 13.29 -10.36 -0.42
CA LEU A 66 12.38 -11.32 -1.05
C LEU A 66 13.17 -12.42 -1.76
N CYS A 67 12.74 -13.67 -1.61
CA CYS A 67 13.31 -14.81 -2.32
C CYS A 67 13.10 -14.64 -3.84
N PRO A 68 14.16 -14.73 -4.67
CA PRO A 68 14.04 -14.51 -6.11
C PRO A 68 13.22 -15.60 -6.82
N VAL A 69 12.97 -16.74 -6.15
CA VAL A 69 12.22 -17.86 -6.70
C VAL A 69 10.74 -17.79 -6.33
N CYS A 70 10.40 -17.56 -5.06
CA CYS A 70 9.03 -17.62 -4.56
C CYS A 70 8.41 -16.25 -4.21
N SER A 71 9.21 -15.18 -4.21
CA SER A 71 8.84 -13.83 -3.77
C SER A 71 8.37 -13.73 -2.31
N GLY A 72 8.61 -14.76 -1.51
CA GLY A 72 8.35 -14.75 -0.07
C GLY A 72 9.45 -14.00 0.70
N PRO A 73 9.13 -13.44 1.88
CA PRO A 73 10.12 -12.77 2.72
C PRO A 73 11.12 -13.79 3.28
N MET A 74 12.42 -13.48 3.19
CA MET A 74 13.49 -14.33 3.71
C MET A 74 13.86 -13.94 5.13
N ASP A 75 13.83 -14.89 6.06
CA ASP A 75 14.20 -14.65 7.45
C ASP A 75 15.72 -14.46 7.60
N PRO A 76 16.19 -13.72 8.63
CA PRO A 76 17.62 -13.52 8.86
C PRO A 76 18.40 -14.82 9.09
N ASP A 77 17.75 -15.84 9.66
CA ASP A 77 18.32 -17.16 9.93
C ASP A 77 18.34 -18.07 8.68
N GLY A 78 17.88 -17.55 7.54
CA GLY A 78 17.81 -18.23 6.25
C GLY A 78 16.38 -18.49 5.78
N HIS A 79 16.23 -18.82 4.49
CA HIS A 79 14.94 -19.09 3.86
C HIS A 79 14.95 -20.41 3.09
N ILE A 80 14.08 -21.34 3.51
CA ILE A 80 13.82 -22.60 2.81
C ILE A 80 12.70 -22.36 1.80
N CYS A 81 13.03 -22.36 0.51
CA CYS A 81 12.07 -21.98 -0.53
C CYS A 81 11.00 -23.07 -0.75
N PRO A 82 9.71 -22.82 -0.44
CA PRO A 82 8.65 -23.82 -0.59
C PRO A 82 8.42 -24.19 -2.07
N ARG A 83 8.59 -23.23 -2.98
CA ARG A 83 8.47 -23.45 -4.44
C ARG A 83 9.56 -24.36 -5.00
N SER A 84 10.67 -24.53 -4.27
CA SER A 84 11.76 -25.44 -4.64
C SER A 84 11.69 -26.79 -3.92
N ASN A 85 10.60 -27.09 -3.19
CA ASN A 85 10.50 -28.23 -2.26
C ASN A 85 11.68 -28.29 -1.26
N GLY A 86 12.25 -27.14 -0.89
CA GLY A 86 13.38 -27.04 0.03
C GLY A 86 14.76 -27.34 -0.57
N HIS A 87 14.90 -27.51 -1.89
CA HIS A 87 16.20 -27.71 -2.53
C HIS A 87 17.06 -26.43 -2.62
N ILE A 88 16.45 -25.25 -2.51
CA ILE A 88 17.13 -23.96 -2.50
C ILE A 88 17.00 -23.34 -1.11
N VAL A 89 18.14 -23.00 -0.52
CA VAL A 89 18.25 -22.28 0.75
C VAL A 89 18.99 -20.97 0.50
N HIS A 90 18.39 -19.87 0.95
CA HIS A 90 18.98 -18.52 0.91
C HIS A 90 19.36 -18.05 2.31
#